data_AF-A0A947WIK4-F1
#
_entry.id   AF-A0A947WIK4-F1
#
_cell.length_a   1.000
_cell.length_b   1.000
_cell.length_c   1.000
_cell.angle_alpha   90.00
_cell.angle_beta   90.00
_cell.angle_gamma   90.00
#
_symmetry.space_group_name_H-M   'P 1'
#
loop_
_entity.id
_entity.type
_entity.pdbx_description
1 polymer ?
#
loop_
_entity_poly.entity_id
_entity_poly.type
_entity_poly.pdbx_seq_one_letter_code
_entity_poly.pdbx_strand_id
1 'polypeptide(L)'
;MRKIFSAAIKAEVAIEAIKGKKVSEITSLYQIHPTQVQQWKSAALDHLEDLFLDKRRKRDKSKDDLIEELYKIIGQRETELSSLKKIVNP
;
A
#
# COMPACT_ATOMS: atom_id res chain seq x y z
N MET A 1 -1.24 22.24 21.22
CA MET A 1 -1.77 20.86 21.11
C MET A 1 -2.06 20.56 19.65
N ARG A 2 -1.55 19.46 19.09
CA ARG A 2 -1.76 19.11 17.66
C ARG A 2 -3.17 18.55 17.50
N LYS A 3 -4.04 19.24 16.75
CA LYS A 3 -5.40 18.76 16.45
C LYS A 3 -5.29 17.53 15.53
N ILE A 4 -5.97 16.44 15.91
CA ILE A 4 -5.98 15.19 15.16
C ILE A 4 -7.25 15.18 14.31
N PHE A 5 -7.08 14.97 12.99
CA PHE A 5 -8.19 14.87 12.04
C PHE A 5 -8.36 13.42 11.58
N SER A 6 -9.62 12.99 11.44
CA SER A 6 -9.96 11.67 10.91
C SER A 6 -9.55 11.55 9.44
N ALA A 7 -9.39 10.32 8.95
CA ALA A 7 -9.09 10.07 7.55
C ALA A 7 -10.17 10.65 6.61
N ALA A 8 -11.44 10.58 7.00
CA ALA A 8 -12.57 11.13 6.25
C ALA A 8 -12.43 12.65 6.06
N ILE A 9 -12.14 13.40 7.13
CA ILE A 9 -11.97 14.86 7.04
C ILE A 9 -10.78 15.21 6.14
N LYS A 10 -9.67 14.48 6.24
CA LYS A 10 -8.50 14.71 5.38
C LYS A 10 -8.83 14.51 3.91
N ALA A 11 -9.58 13.45 3.59
CA ALA A 11 -10.00 13.15 2.22
C ALA A 11 -10.96 14.21 1.68
N GLU A 12 -11.96 14.61 2.45
CA GLU A 12 -12.91 15.67 2.07
C GLU A 12 -12.19 17.00 1.79
N VAL A 13 -11.29 17.42 2.69
CA VAL A 13 -10.48 18.63 2.52
C VAL A 13 -9.59 18.57 1.29
N ALA A 14 -8.95 17.42 1.05
CA ALA A 14 -8.12 17.21 -0.14
C ALA A 14 -8.95 17.32 -1.42
N ILE A 15 -10.14 16.70 -1.46
CA ILE A 15 -11.06 16.76 -2.61
C ILE A 15 -11.49 18.21 -2.87
N GLU A 16 -11.90 18.96 -1.86
CA GLU A 16 -12.29 20.37 -2.01
C GLU A 16 -11.13 21.23 -2.54
N ALA A 17 -9.90 20.98 -2.08
CA ALA A 17 -8.70 21.67 -2.57
C ALA A 17 -8.30 21.27 -4.00
N ILE A 18 -8.60 20.04 -4.43
CA ILE A 18 -8.41 19.56 -5.81
C ILE A 18 -9.46 20.19 -6.73
N LYS A 19 -10.71 20.30 -6.29
CA LYS A 19 -11.80 20.97 -7.03
C LYS A 19 -11.59 22.48 -7.23
N GLY A 20 -10.55 23.06 -6.62
CA GLY A 20 -10.17 24.46 -6.82
C GLY A 20 -10.74 25.44 -5.79
N LYS A 21 -11.35 24.95 -4.70
CA LYS A 21 -11.80 25.82 -3.60
C LYS A 21 -10.61 26.53 -2.96
N LYS A 22 -10.78 27.81 -2.59
CA LYS A 22 -9.67 28.60 -2.04
C LYS A 22 -9.22 28.04 -0.69
N VAL A 23 -7.90 27.95 -0.50
CA VAL A 23 -7.31 27.43 0.75
C VAL A 23 -7.76 28.24 1.96
N SER A 24 -7.97 29.55 1.80
CA SER A 24 -8.51 30.44 2.84
C SER A 24 -9.91 30.01 3.29
N GLU A 25 -10.81 29.71 2.35
CA GLU A 25 -12.17 29.25 2.64
C GLU A 25 -12.17 27.89 3.35
N ILE A 26 -11.31 26.96 2.91
CA ILE A 26 -11.14 25.65 3.54
C ILE A 26 -10.60 25.79 4.96
N THR A 27 -9.60 26.67 5.15
CA THR A 27 -9.00 26.96 6.46
C THR A 27 -10.04 27.50 7.43
N SER A 28 -10.90 28.42 6.98
CA SER A 28 -11.98 28.99 7.78
C SER A 28 -13.08 27.97 8.10
N LEU A 29 -13.48 27.14 7.13
CA LEU A 29 -14.57 26.17 7.30
C LEU A 29 -14.19 25.03 8.24
N TYR A 30 -13.00 24.47 8.06
CA TYR A 30 -12.57 23.27 8.80
C TYR A 30 -11.64 23.57 9.98
N GLN A 31 -11.19 24.82 10.14
CA GLN A 31 -10.21 25.24 11.15
C GLN A 31 -8.91 24.44 11.05
N ILE A 32 -8.37 24.39 9.82
CA ILE A 32 -7.20 23.60 9.42
C ILE A 32 -6.12 24.52 8.88
N HIS A 33 -4.86 24.28 9.25
CA HIS A 33 -3.76 25.13 8.81
C HIS A 33 -3.56 25.03 7.27
N PRO A 34 -3.30 26.13 6.54
CA PRO A 34 -3.11 26.10 5.09
C PRO A 34 -2.10 25.06 4.59
N THR A 35 -0.99 24.89 5.30
CA THR A 35 0.02 23.86 4.99
C THR A 35 -0.53 22.44 5.05
N GLN A 36 -1.45 22.15 5.97
CA GLN A 36 -2.09 20.82 6.07
C GLN A 36 -3.02 20.56 4.88
N VAL A 37 -3.75 21.60 4.44
CA VAL A 37 -4.60 21.51 3.25
C VAL A 37 -3.75 21.15 2.02
N GLN A 38 -2.62 21.84 1.83
CA GLN A 38 -1.71 21.54 0.72
C GLN A 38 -1.10 20.15 0.83
N GLN A 39 -0.65 19.76 2.03
CA GLN A 39 -0.08 18.44 2.27
C GLN A 39 -1.08 17.32 1.91
N TRP A 40 -2.34 17.45 2.31
CA TRP A 40 -3.34 16.43 2.00
C TRP A 40 -3.77 16.43 0.54
N LYS A 41 -3.80 17.61 -0.11
CA LYS A 41 -3.99 17.71 -1.55
C LYS A 41 -2.90 16.96 -2.31
N SER A 42 -1.63 17.21 -2.00
CA SER A 42 -0.50 16.51 -2.62
C SER A 42 -0.58 15.01 -2.39
N ALA A 43 -0.74 14.58 -1.12
CA ALA A 43 -0.84 13.16 -0.79
C ALA A 43 -2.01 12.46 -1.50
N ALA A 44 -3.15 13.15 -1.66
CA ALA A 44 -4.28 12.60 -2.41
C ALA A 44 -3.95 12.42 -3.90
N LEU A 45 -3.30 13.41 -4.53
CA LEU A 45 -2.90 13.34 -5.94
C LEU A 45 -1.83 12.26 -6.19
N ASP A 46 -0.82 12.18 -5.34
CA ASP A 46 0.29 11.23 -5.46
C ASP A 46 -0.18 9.77 -5.37
N HIS A 47 -1.22 9.51 -4.58
CA HIS A 47 -1.76 8.16 -4.39
C HIS A 47 -3.07 7.90 -5.15
N LEU A 48 -3.57 8.88 -5.92
CA LEU A 48 -4.84 8.72 -6.63
C LEU A 48 -4.73 7.65 -7.72
N GLU A 49 -3.62 7.65 -8.46
CA GLU A 49 -3.35 6.68 -9.51
C GLU A 49 -3.29 5.24 -8.99
N ASP A 50 -2.77 5.05 -7.78
CA ASP A 50 -2.67 3.75 -7.12
C ASP A 50 -4.03 3.09 -6.87
N LEU A 51 -5.12 3.87 -6.82
CA LEU A 51 -6.49 3.35 -6.68
C LEU A 51 -7.01 2.73 -7.98
N PHE A 52 -6.48 3.17 -9.12
CA PHE A 52 -6.88 2.68 -10.45
C PHE A 52 -5.93 1.60 -11.00
N LEU A 53 -4.78 1.39 -10.36
CA LEU A 53 -3.92 0.24 -10.64
C LEU A 53 -4.63 -1.06 -10.27
N ASP A 54 -4.70 -2.02 -11.20
CA ASP A 54 -5.20 -3.36 -10.90
C ASP A 54 -4.19 -4.12 -10.02
N LYS A 55 -4.36 -3.98 -8.71
CA LYS A 55 -3.52 -4.65 -7.71
C LYS A 55 -3.66 -6.17 -7.73
N ARG A 56 -4.69 -6.75 -8.38
CA ARG A 56 -4.79 -8.21 -8.57
C ARG A 56 -3.66 -8.72 -9.45
N ARG A 57 -3.36 -8.02 -10.56
CA ARG A 57 -2.26 -8.39 -11.46
C ARG A 57 -0.88 -8.35 -10.80
N LYS A 58 -0.65 -7.44 -9.86
CA LYS A 58 0.65 -7.30 -9.16
C LYS A 58 0.77 -8.26 -7.96
N ARG A 59 -0.33 -8.51 -7.27
CA ARG A 59 -0.37 -9.43 -6.11
C ARG A 59 -0.35 -10.90 -6.54
N ASP A 60 -0.97 -11.26 -7.65
CA ASP A 60 -0.91 -12.63 -8.18
C ASP A 60 0.51 -12.99 -8.62
N LYS A 61 1.17 -12.16 -9.43
CA LYS A 61 2.57 -12.40 -9.83
C LYS A 61 3.52 -12.61 -8.64
N SER A 62 3.50 -11.71 -7.65
CA SER A 62 4.38 -11.84 -6.48
C SER A 62 4.08 -13.07 -5.62
N LYS A 63 2.82 -13.54 -5.61
CA LYS A 63 2.45 -14.77 -4.89
C LYS A 63 2.84 -16.01 -5.68
N ASP A 64 2.63 -15.99 -6.99
CA ASP A 64 2.98 -17.08 -7.89
C ASP A 64 4.51 -17.31 -7.88
N ASP A 65 5.29 -16.23 -7.95
CA ASP A 65 6.76 -16.26 -7.85
C ASP A 65 7.21 -16.88 -6.51
N LEU A 66 6.58 -16.48 -5.39
CA LEU A 66 6.87 -17.04 -4.07
C LEU A 66 6.47 -18.52 -3.97
N ILE A 67 5.33 -18.90 -4.54
CA ILE A 67 4.87 -20.29 -4.56
C ILE A 67 5.83 -21.17 -5.37
N GLU A 68 6.31 -20.69 -6.52
CA GLU A 68 7.30 -21.39 -7.34
C GLU A 68 8.62 -21.60 -6.59
N GLU A 69 9.12 -20.56 -5.91
CA GLU A 69 10.32 -20.64 -5.09
C GLU A 69 10.16 -21.66 -3.93
N LEU A 70 9.01 -21.65 -3.27
CA LEU A 70 8.70 -22.60 -2.19
C LEU A 70 8.66 -24.04 -2.71
N TYR A 71 8.03 -24.31 -3.86
CA TYR A 71 8.02 -25.65 -4.45
C TYR A 71 9.43 -26.16 -4.79
N LYS A 72 10.29 -25.29 -5.32
CA LYS A 72 11.69 -25.63 -5.60
C LYS A 72 12.45 -26.02 -4.32
N ILE A 73 12.27 -25.24 -3.25
CA ILE A 73 12.91 -25.52 -1.95
C ILE A 73 12.40 -26.87 -1.40
N ILE A 74 11.09 -27.13 -1.45
CA ILE A 74 10.51 -28.40 -0.97
C ILE A 74 11.11 -29.57 -1.76
N GLY A 75 11.12 -29.52 -3.09
CA GLY A 75 11.68 -30.60 -3.92
C GLY A 75 13.18 -30.85 -3.66
N GLN A 76 13.96 -29.78 -3.45
CA GLN A 76 15.37 -29.92 -3.06
C GLN A 76 15.50 -30.62 -1.70
N ARG A 77 14.71 -30.20 -0.70
CA ARG A 77 14.71 -30.81 0.63
C ARG A 77 14.29 -32.27 0.62
N GLU A 78 13.28 -32.63 -0.16
CA GLU A 78 12.85 -34.03 -0.32
C GLU A 78 13.96 -34.89 -0.93
N THR A 79 14.68 -34.36 -1.91
CA THR A 79 15.82 -35.05 -2.55
C THR A 79 16.98 -35.24 -1.57
N GLU A 80 17.32 -34.20 -0.79
CA GLU A 80 18.33 -34.26 0.28
C GLU A 80 17.94 -35.33 1.32
N LEU A 81 16.68 -35.33 1.78
CA LEU A 81 16.16 -36.29 2.75
C LEU A 81 16.15 -37.72 2.21
N SER A 82 15.76 -37.92 0.95
CA SER A 82 15.78 -39.22 0.28
C SER A 82 17.20 -39.79 0.20
N SER A 83 18.16 -38.93 -0.14
CA SER A 83 19.59 -39.32 -0.20
C SER A 83 20.12 -39.71 1.17
N LEU A 84 19.82 -38.91 2.21
CA LEU A 84 20.21 -39.22 3.58
C LEU A 84 19.58 -40.53 4.07
N LYS A 85 18.30 -40.78 3.77
CA LYS A 85 17.62 -42.04 4.12
C LYS A 85 18.29 -43.25 3.49
N LYS A 86 18.70 -43.17 2.21
CA LYS A 86 19.43 -44.25 1.53
C LYS A 86 20.81 -44.52 2.13
N ILE A 87 21.49 -43.49 2.63
CA ILE A 87 22.80 -43.64 3.29
C ILE A 87 22.65 -44.26 4.68
N VAL A 88 21.62 -43.84 5.43
CA VAL A 88 21.38 -44.28 6.81
C VAL A 88 20.76 -45.68 6.87
N ASN A 89 19.92 -46.05 5.89
CA ASN A 89 19.31 -47.37 5.75
C ASN A 89 19.61 -47.94 4.34
N PRO A 90 20.76 -48.60 4.12
CA PRO A 90 21.08 -49.25 2.86
C PRO A 90 20.23 -50.49 2.57
#